data_AF-A0A2V8X3R1-F1
#
_entry.id   AF-A0A2V8X3R1-F1
#
_cell.length_a   1.000
_cell.length_b   1.000
_cell.length_c   1.000
_cell.angle_alpha   90.00
_cell.angle_beta   90.00
_cell.angle_gamma   90.00
#
_symmetry.space_group_name_H-M   'P 1'
#
loop_
_entity.id
_entity.type
_entity.pdbx_description
1 polymer ?
#
loop_
_entity_poly.entity_id
_entity_poly.type
_entity_poly.pdbx_seq_one_letter_code
_entity_poly.pdbx_strand_id
1 'polypeptide(L)'
;MMALGHLVRLYRSHAGNFGEPVALSAFDLTAAETERLFSAYDEDYHISRFFHFSEAGGQKFAINGFPATHVSVDSEIETIL
;
A
#
# COMPACT_ATOMS: atom_id res chain seq x y z
N MET A 1 0.91 -13.71 -4.75
CA MET A 1 1.18 -12.26 -4.61
C MET A 1 0.14 -11.54 -5.43
N MET A 2 -0.55 -10.56 -4.86
CA MET A 2 -1.46 -9.70 -5.65
C MET A 2 -0.64 -8.97 -6.72
N ALA A 3 -1.19 -8.75 -7.92
CA ALA A 3 -0.52 -7.97 -8.95
C ALA A 3 -0.68 -6.46 -8.67
N LEU A 4 0.32 -5.65 -9.06
CA LEU A 4 0.33 -4.21 -8.77
C LEU A 4 -0.94 -3.50 -9.28
N GLY A 5 -1.34 -3.77 -10.53
CA GLY A 5 -2.57 -3.19 -11.10
C GLY A 5 -3.85 -3.62 -10.39
N HIS A 6 -3.88 -4.80 -9.74
CA HIS A 6 -5.01 -5.21 -8.92
C HIS A 6 -5.00 -4.44 -7.59
N LEU A 7 -3.83 -4.32 -6.94
CA LEU A 7 -3.70 -3.55 -5.71
C LEU A 7 -4.10 -2.08 -5.91
N VAL A 8 -3.64 -1.43 -6.99
CA VAL A 8 -3.98 -0.02 -7.26
C VAL A 8 -5.48 0.17 -7.51
N ARG A 9 -6.14 -0.79 -8.16
CA ARG A 9 -7.61 -0.76 -8.31
C ARG A 9 -8.34 -0.87 -6.97
N LEU A 10 -7.89 -1.78 -6.09
CA LEU A 10 -8.43 -1.92 -4.74
C LEU A 10 -8.21 -0.65 -3.93
N TYR A 11 -6.98 -0.12 -3.91
CA TYR A 11 -6.65 1.16 -3.29
C TYR A 11 -7.62 2.26 -3.75
N ARG A 12 -7.80 2.43 -5.06
CA ARG A 12 -8.72 3.45 -5.60
C ARG A 12 -10.17 3.25 -5.16
N SER A 13 -10.62 2.00 -5.01
CA SER A 13 -11.98 1.72 -4.53
C SER A 13 -12.20 2.15 -3.07
N HIS A 14 -11.14 2.16 -2.25
CA HIS A 14 -11.20 2.63 -0.86
C HIS A 14 -10.87 4.13 -0.71
N ALA A 15 -9.87 4.61 -1.44
CA ALA A 15 -9.34 5.98 -1.36
C ALA A 15 -10.25 7.00 -2.04
N GLY A 16 -10.98 6.59 -3.08
CA GLY A 16 -11.68 7.49 -4.00
C GLY A 16 -10.72 8.19 -4.96
N ASN A 17 -9.73 8.92 -4.42
CA ASN A 17 -8.68 9.62 -5.16
C ASN A 17 -7.27 9.15 -4.76
N PHE A 18 -6.29 9.36 -5.64
CA PHE A 18 -4.88 9.17 -5.30
C PHE A 18 -4.41 10.20 -4.26
N GLY A 19 -3.37 9.84 -3.50
CA GLY A 19 -2.82 10.64 -2.41
C GLY A 19 -3.60 10.54 -1.09
N GLU A 20 -4.79 9.93 -1.08
CA GLU A 20 -5.56 9.72 0.14
C GLU A 20 -5.07 8.49 0.92
N PRO A 21 -4.87 8.59 2.25
CA PRO A 21 -4.41 7.48 3.06
C PRO A 21 -5.51 6.43 3.26
N VAL A 22 -5.18 5.18 2.92
CA VAL A 22 -6.06 4.02 3.13
C VAL A 22 -5.43 3.10 4.17
N ALA A 23 -6.25 2.63 5.12
CA ALA A 23 -5.81 1.68 6.12
C ALA A 23 -5.31 0.38 5.45
N LEU A 24 -4.14 -0.11 5.86
CA LEU A 24 -3.57 -1.36 5.35
C LEU A 24 -4.48 -2.57 5.64
N SER A 25 -5.28 -2.50 6.70
CA SER A 25 -6.30 -3.51 7.02
C SER A 25 -7.50 -3.52 6.07
N ALA A 26 -7.69 -2.49 5.23
CA ALA A 26 -8.82 -2.42 4.29
C ALA A 26 -8.68 -3.35 3.08
N PHE A 27 -7.49 -3.88 2.83
CA PHE A 27 -7.21 -4.75 1.68
C PHE A 27 -7.67 -6.20 1.88
N ASP A 28 -8.38 -6.51 2.98
CA ASP A 28 -8.90 -7.84 3.34
C ASP A 28 -7.87 -8.98 3.27
N LEU A 29 -6.61 -8.64 3.56
CA LEU A 29 -5.49 -9.58 3.68
C LEU A 29 -5.22 -9.89 5.15
N THR A 30 -4.65 -11.06 5.41
CA THR A 30 -4.09 -11.33 6.75
C THR A 30 -2.91 -10.39 7.03
N ALA A 31 -2.53 -10.25 8.31
CA ALA A 31 -1.39 -9.41 8.69
C ALA A 31 -0.10 -9.81 7.96
N ALA A 32 0.21 -11.10 7.93
CA ALA A 32 1.40 -11.62 7.27
C ALA A 32 1.38 -11.39 5.73
N GLU A 33 0.21 -11.50 5.10
CA GLU A 33 0.07 -11.22 3.66
C GLU A 33 0.22 -9.74 3.34
N THR A 34 -0.36 -8.87 4.18
CA THR A 34 -0.24 -7.42 4.07
C THR A 34 1.23 -7.00 4.19
N GLU A 35 1.91 -7.44 5.25
CA GLU A 35 3.33 -7.14 5.48
C GLU A 35 4.18 -7.63 4.30
N ARG A 36 3.99 -8.87 3.85
CA ARG A 36 4.75 -9.43 2.74
C ARG A 36 4.50 -8.68 1.42
N LEU A 37 3.25 -8.34 1.11
CA LEU A 37 2.88 -7.68 -0.14
C LEU A 37 3.44 -6.26 -0.21
N PHE A 38 3.19 -5.45 0.81
CA PHE A 38 3.62 -4.06 0.82
C PHE A 38 5.14 -3.93 1.02
N SER A 39 5.78 -4.84 1.76
CA SER A 39 7.26 -4.87 1.84
C SER A 39 7.88 -5.18 0.48
N ALA A 40 7.31 -6.12 -0.29
CA ALA A 40 7.81 -6.41 -1.63
C ALA A 40 7.70 -5.23 -2.61
N TYR A 41 6.68 -4.37 -2.46
CA TYR A 41 6.56 -3.15 -3.25
C TYR A 41 7.43 -2.00 -2.74
N ASP A 42 7.68 -1.93 -1.43
CA ASP A 42 8.59 -0.96 -0.82
C ASP A 42 10.06 -1.24 -1.20
N GLU A 43 10.42 -2.51 -1.37
CA GLU A 43 11.76 -2.94 -1.80
C GLU A 43 12.06 -2.60 -3.27
N ASP A 44 11.04 -2.56 -4.14
CA ASP A 44 11.21 -2.25 -5.56
C ASP A 44 11.19 -0.73 -5.80
N TYR A 45 12.36 -0.13 -6.03
CA TYR A 45 12.50 1.32 -6.28
C TYR A 45 11.67 1.87 -7.46
N HIS A 46 11.31 1.04 -8.44
CA HIS A 46 10.43 1.47 -9.52
C HIS A 46 8.98 1.66 -9.05
N ILE A 47 8.59 0.98 -7.97
CA ILE A 47 7.23 0.98 -7.40
C ILE A 47 7.16 1.82 -6.12
N SER A 48 8.11 1.63 -5.19
CA SER A 48 8.08 2.19 -3.83
C SER A 48 7.99 3.72 -3.80
N ARG A 49 8.55 4.39 -4.81
CA ARG A 49 8.47 5.86 -4.96
C ARG A 49 7.06 6.41 -5.00
N PHE A 50 6.06 5.59 -5.33
CA PHE A 50 4.66 5.97 -5.42
C PHE A 50 3.87 5.59 -4.17
N PHE A 51 4.48 4.88 -3.22
CA PHE A 51 3.82 4.36 -2.02
C PHE A 51 4.30 5.15 -0.80
N HIS A 52 3.36 5.80 -0.12
CA HIS A 52 3.62 6.59 1.08
C HIS A 52 2.98 5.92 2.28
N PHE A 53 3.81 5.30 3.11
CA PHE A 53 3.37 4.68 4.35
C PHE A 53 3.31 5.70 5.48
N SER A 54 2.27 5.60 6.30
CA SER A 54 2.12 6.46 7.48
C SER A 54 1.62 5.67 8.70
N GLU A 55 2.03 6.16 9.87
CA GLU A 55 1.60 5.65 11.17
C GLU A 55 0.61 6.63 11.80
N ALA A 56 -0.61 6.16 12.03
CA ALA A 56 -1.69 6.87 12.69
C ALA A 56 -2.42 5.91 13.66
N GLY A 57 -3.74 6.07 13.86
CA GLY A 57 -4.54 5.09 14.58
C GLY A 57 -4.85 3.84 13.75
N GLY A 58 -5.16 2.72 14.39
CA GLY A 58 -5.61 1.49 13.73
C GLY A 58 -4.64 0.31 13.87
N GLN A 59 -4.84 -0.72 13.06
CA GLN A 59 -4.00 -1.92 13.04
C GLN A 59 -2.63 -1.60 12.47
N LYS A 60 -1.57 -2.00 13.20
CA LYS A 60 -0.17 -1.82 12.78
C LYS A 60 0.33 -3.04 12.02
N PHE A 61 1.17 -2.77 11.03
CA PHE A 61 1.88 -3.74 10.20
C PHE A 61 3.35 -3.33 10.12
N ALA A 62 4.25 -4.30 9.96
CA ALA A 62 5.66 -4.05 9.68
C ALA A 62 5.92 -4.10 8.16
N ILE A 63 6.08 -2.93 7.54
CA ILE A 63 6.42 -2.80 6.12
C ILE A 63 7.92 -2.56 6.01
N ASN A 64 8.65 -3.53 5.47
CA ASN A 64 10.11 -3.51 5.36
C ASN A 64 10.81 -3.21 6.72
N GLY A 65 10.23 -3.73 7.81
CA GLY A 65 10.70 -3.50 9.18
C GLY A 65 10.27 -2.17 9.82
N PHE A 66 9.57 -1.30 9.09
CA PHE A 66 9.05 -0.03 9.61
C PHE A 66 7.56 -0.14 9.97
N PRO A 67 7.10 0.47 11.08
CA PRO A 67 5.70 0.46 11.44
C PRO A 67 4.87 1.30 10.47
N ALA A 68 3.77 0.74 9.98
CA ALA A 68 2.79 1.46 9.19
C ALA A 68 1.37 1.02 9.53
N THR A 69 0.42 1.92 9.33
CA THR A 69 -1.03 1.66 9.51
C THR A 69 -1.81 1.97 8.24
N HIS A 70 -1.33 2.93 7.45
CA HIS A 70 -1.96 3.41 6.24
C HIS A 70 -0.95 3.48 5.09
N VAL A 71 -1.47 3.42 3.87
CA VAL A 71 -0.74 3.65 2.62
C VAL A 71 -1.50 4.66 1.77
N SER A 72 -0.77 5.60 1.19
CA SER A 72 -1.26 6.48 0.13
C SER A 72 -0.50 6.15 -1.14
N VAL A 73 -1.16 6.22 -2.29
CA VAL A 73 -0.51 5.94 -3.58
C VAL A 73 -0.60 7.17 -4.47
N ASP A 74 0.52 7.54 -5.10
CA ASP A 74 0.58 8.63 -6.05
C ASP A 74 -0.06 8.25 -7.39
N SER A 75 -0.68 9.22 -8.07
CA SER A 75 -1.34 8.99 -9.36
C SER A 75 -0.38 8.53 -10.46
N GLU A 76 0.89 8.91 -10.35
CA GLU A 76 1.96 8.61 -11.30
C GLU A 76 2.28 7.11 -11.38
N ILE A 77 1.79 6.29 -10.43
CA ILE A 77 1.82 4.83 -10.51
C ILE A 77 1.20 4.34 -11.83
N GLU A 78 0.21 5.05 -12.37
CA GLU A 78 -0.46 4.68 -13.63
C GLU A 78 0.49 4.67 -14.84
N THR A 79 1.65 5.31 -14.75
CA THR A 79 2.66 5.30 -15.82
C THR A 79 3.38 3.97 -15.98
N ILE A 80 3.27 3.07 -14.99
CA ILE A 80 3.92 1.75 -14.97
C ILE A 80 2.93 0.58 -14.86
N LEU A 81 1.62 0.87 -14.99
CA LEU A 81 0.51 -0.11 -14.92
C LEU A 81 0.08 -0.65 -16.28
#